data_AF-A0A6V8MP48-F1
#
_entry.id   AF-A0A6V8MP48-F1
#
_cell.length_a   1.000
_cell.length_b   1.000
_cell.length_c   1.000
_cell.angle_alpha   90.00
_cell.angle_beta   90.00
_cell.angle_gamma   90.00
#
_symmetry.space_group_name_H-M   'P 1'
#
loop_
_entity.id
_entity.type
_entity.pdbx_description
1 polymer ?
#
loop_
_entity_poly.entity_id
_entity_poly.type
_entity_poly.pdbx_seq_one_letter_code
_entity_poly.pdbx_strand_id
1 'polypeptide(L)'
;MENKKNGVKFGLAIGAAVLALVTAAFGFSIPGMGKFEKVKPVNGVVTIPVAKVSDGNAHFYRISDGGKDLGFFIVKGSDGQLHTAFDACDVCFKEKKGYEQAGDQMKCKNCNQKFAINRIGAASGGGCNPSHLPARVDAKNVTINVADLKAGGRFF
;
A
#
# COMPACT_ATOMS: atom_id res chain seq x y z
N MET A 1 -72.56 -15.57 6.05
CA MET A 1 -72.32 -15.33 4.61
C MET A 1 -71.61 -13.99 4.57
N GLU A 2 -70.31 -13.90 4.37
CA GLU A 2 -69.63 -14.16 3.11
C GLU A 2 -68.14 -14.44 3.37
N ASN A 3 -67.62 -15.46 2.69
CA ASN A 3 -66.31 -16.05 2.85
C ASN A 3 -65.42 -15.54 1.71
N LYS A 4 -64.31 -14.82 2.00
CA LYS A 4 -63.41 -14.28 0.96
C LYS A 4 -61.97 -14.79 1.11
N LYS A 5 -61.78 -15.98 0.54
CA LYS A 5 -60.65 -16.54 -0.23
C LYS A 5 -59.25 -15.92 -0.04
N ASN A 6 -58.38 -16.77 0.52
CA ASN A 6 -56.98 -17.09 0.20
C ASN A 6 -56.31 -16.38 -0.98
N GLY A 7 -55.08 -15.92 -0.75
CA GLY A 7 -54.12 -15.55 -1.79
C GLY A 7 -52.71 -15.38 -1.22
N VAL A 8 -52.09 -16.48 -0.77
CA VAL A 8 -50.66 -16.53 -0.42
C VAL A 8 -49.86 -16.26 -1.68
N LYS A 9 -49.23 -15.08 -1.76
CA LYS A 9 -48.30 -14.73 -2.84
C LYS A 9 -46.96 -15.41 -2.59
N PHE A 10 -46.76 -16.57 -3.20
CA PHE A 10 -45.43 -17.14 -3.43
C PHE A 10 -44.69 -16.24 -4.43
N GLY A 11 -43.81 -15.38 -3.90
CA GLY A 11 -42.89 -14.55 -4.67
C GLY A 11 -41.45 -14.97 -4.42
N LEU A 12 -40.84 -15.58 -5.44
CA LEU A 12 -39.41 -15.87 -5.58
C LEU A 12 -38.51 -14.73 -5.08
N ALA A 13 -37.57 -15.04 -4.18
CA ALA A 13 -36.19 -14.51 -4.20
C ALA A 13 -35.33 -15.24 -3.15
N ILE A 14 -35.19 -16.57 -3.27
CA ILE A 14 -34.02 -17.26 -2.72
C ILE A 14 -32.90 -17.01 -3.73
N GLY A 15 -32.13 -15.95 -3.52
CA GLY A 15 -31.05 -15.56 -4.42
C GLY A 15 -30.19 -14.47 -3.77
N ALA A 16 -28.92 -14.79 -3.57
CA ALA A 16 -27.86 -13.96 -3.00
C ALA A 16 -27.76 -13.87 -1.46
N ALA A 17 -27.80 -15.02 -0.80
CA ALA A 17 -27.01 -15.24 0.41
C ALA A 17 -25.52 -15.37 0.08
N VAL A 18 -24.89 -14.34 -0.49
CA VAL A 18 -23.43 -14.14 -0.48
C VAL A 18 -23.15 -12.63 -0.67
N LEU A 19 -23.58 -11.79 0.27
CA LEU A 19 -22.87 -10.53 0.45
C LEU A 19 -21.64 -10.87 1.28
N ALA A 20 -20.56 -11.22 0.58
CA ALA A 20 -19.23 -11.29 1.17
C ALA A 20 -18.99 -9.94 1.84
N LEU A 21 -19.09 -9.92 3.18
CA LEU A 21 -18.59 -8.85 4.01
C LEU A 21 -17.08 -8.83 3.82
N VAL A 22 -16.64 -8.20 2.74
CA VAL A 22 -15.29 -7.66 2.64
C VAL A 22 -15.26 -6.57 3.69
N THR A 23 -14.83 -6.92 4.90
CA THR A 23 -14.43 -5.93 5.89
C THR A 23 -13.21 -5.24 5.32
N ALA A 24 -13.42 -4.21 4.50
CA ALA A 24 -12.44 -3.18 4.29
C ALA A 24 -12.21 -2.57 5.68
N ALA A 25 -11.16 -3.03 6.35
CA ALA A 25 -10.66 -2.37 7.55
C ALA A 25 -10.15 -1.00 7.11
N PHE A 26 -11.05 -0.01 7.11
CA PHE A 26 -10.70 1.38 6.95
C PHE A 26 -9.90 1.76 8.20
N GLY A 27 -8.58 1.73 8.09
CA GLY A 27 -7.71 2.46 9.00
C GLY A 27 -8.10 3.92 8.92
N PHE A 28 -8.64 4.46 10.00
CA PHE A 28 -8.89 5.89 10.14
C PHE A 28 -7.53 6.58 10.22
N SER A 29 -7.07 7.17 9.11
CA SER A 29 -5.87 8.03 9.10
C SER A 29 -6.25 9.38 9.70
N ILE A 30 -5.93 9.60 10.97
CA ILE A 30 -6.00 10.91 11.62
C ILE A 30 -4.84 11.75 11.06
N PRO A 31 -5.08 12.90 10.42
CA PRO A 31 -4.01 13.79 9.98
C PRO A 31 -3.12 14.17 11.19
N GLY A 32 -1.85 13.81 11.16
CA GLY A 32 -0.87 14.07 12.23
C GLY A 32 -0.51 12.86 13.11
N MET A 33 -1.20 11.72 12.99
CA MET A 33 -0.88 10.52 13.78
C MET A 33 -0.01 9.54 12.98
N GLY A 34 1.28 9.85 12.88
CA GLY A 34 2.32 8.96 12.35
C GLY A 34 2.50 8.99 10.83
N LYS A 35 3.76 8.87 10.39
CA LYS A 35 4.15 8.84 8.97
C LYS A 35 3.49 7.69 8.19
N PHE A 36 3.16 6.56 8.84
CA PHE A 36 2.81 5.30 8.18
C PHE A 36 1.36 4.88 8.43
N GLU A 37 0.63 4.56 7.35
CA GLU A 37 -0.62 3.79 7.42
C GLU A 37 -0.27 2.30 7.64
N LYS A 38 -0.82 1.69 8.69
CA LYS A 38 -0.65 0.25 8.93
C LYS A 38 -1.56 -0.53 8.00
N VAL A 39 -1.01 -1.47 7.25
CA VAL A 39 -1.75 -2.35 6.35
C VAL A 39 -1.60 -3.80 6.77
N LYS A 40 -2.67 -4.58 6.62
CA LYS A 40 -2.67 -6.01 6.96
C LYS A 40 -2.69 -6.81 5.65
N PRO A 41 -1.73 -7.72 5.44
CA PRO A 41 -1.78 -8.60 4.29
C PRO A 41 -2.99 -9.55 4.35
N VAL A 42 -3.53 -9.88 3.19
CA VAL A 42 -4.55 -10.92 3.01
C VAL A 42 -3.97 -11.96 2.05
N ASN A 43 -3.96 -13.23 2.45
CA ASN A 43 -3.42 -14.34 1.66
C ASN A 43 -1.98 -14.07 1.14
N GLY A 44 -1.12 -13.50 1.98
CA GLY A 44 0.28 -13.21 1.64
C GLY A 44 0.49 -12.00 0.73
N VAL A 45 -0.53 -11.16 0.54
CA VAL A 45 -0.49 -10.02 -0.37
C VAL A 45 -0.99 -8.75 0.31
N VAL A 46 -0.31 -7.64 0.06
CA VAL A 46 -0.79 -6.28 0.36
C VAL A 46 -1.39 -5.68 -0.91
N THR A 47 -2.62 -5.17 -0.82
CA THR A 47 -3.32 -4.53 -1.94
C THR A 47 -3.67 -3.10 -1.57
N ILE A 48 -3.17 -2.14 -2.35
CA ILE A 48 -3.45 -0.71 -2.18
C ILE A 48 -4.21 -0.21 -3.41
N PRO A 49 -5.39 0.41 -3.26
CA PRO A 49 -6.10 1.00 -4.38
C PRO A 49 -5.28 2.12 -5.04
N VAL A 50 -5.16 2.10 -6.38
CA VAL A 50 -4.45 3.11 -7.17
C VAL A 50 -4.99 4.52 -6.88
N ALA A 51 -6.31 4.65 -6.70
CA ALA A 51 -6.95 5.92 -6.38
C ALA A 51 -6.42 6.56 -5.07
N LYS A 52 -5.93 5.77 -4.10
CA LYS A 52 -5.36 6.30 -2.85
C LYS A 52 -3.99 6.93 -3.04
N VAL A 53 -3.24 6.50 -4.06
CA VAL A 53 -1.80 6.81 -4.23
C VAL A 53 -1.50 7.56 -5.52
N SER A 54 -2.53 8.04 -6.21
CA SER A 54 -2.42 8.73 -7.51
C SER A 54 -2.46 10.25 -7.44
N ASP A 55 -2.40 10.82 -6.24
CA ASP A 55 -2.46 12.27 -5.98
C ASP A 55 -1.11 12.99 -6.14
N GLY A 56 -0.05 12.26 -6.47
CA GLY A 56 1.32 12.80 -6.61
C GLY A 56 2.09 12.90 -5.29
N ASN A 57 1.47 12.58 -4.16
CA ASN A 57 2.14 12.52 -2.87
C ASN A 57 2.67 11.11 -2.58
N ALA A 58 3.73 11.03 -1.78
CA ALA A 58 4.25 9.76 -1.27
C ALA A 58 3.39 9.28 -0.11
N HIS A 59 2.81 8.10 -0.26
CA HIS A 59 2.02 7.41 0.76
C HIS A 59 2.88 6.34 1.41
N PHE A 60 3.07 6.43 2.72
CA PHE A 60 3.92 5.52 3.47
C PHE A 60 3.08 4.49 4.21
N TYR A 61 3.50 3.23 4.10
CA TYR A 61 2.80 2.08 4.64
C TYR A 61 3.72 1.20 5.46
N ARG A 62 3.11 0.42 6.37
CA ARG A 62 3.84 -0.53 7.19
C ARG A 62 3.05 -1.80 7.41
N ILE A 63 3.75 -2.94 7.35
CA ILE A 63 3.24 -4.22 7.84
C ILE A 63 4.05 -4.66 9.06
N SER A 64 3.40 -5.32 10.00
CA SER A 64 4.09 -6.04 11.07
C SER A 64 4.14 -7.52 10.69
N ASP A 65 5.35 -8.08 10.61
CA ASP A 65 5.59 -9.47 10.26
C ASP A 65 6.74 -10.02 11.12
N GLY A 66 6.50 -11.13 11.82
CA GLY A 66 7.52 -11.76 12.67
C GLY A 66 8.09 -10.86 13.77
N GLY A 67 7.31 -9.90 14.28
CA GLY A 67 7.77 -8.92 15.27
C GLY A 67 8.59 -7.76 14.68
N LYS A 68 8.76 -7.71 13.36
CA LYS A 68 9.41 -6.60 12.65
C LYS A 68 8.38 -5.74 11.92
N ASP A 69 8.67 -4.44 11.91
CA ASP A 69 7.89 -3.44 11.19
C ASP A 69 8.56 -3.13 9.85
N LEU A 70 7.97 -3.61 8.75
CA LEU A 70 8.49 -3.43 7.40
C LEU A 70 7.84 -2.21 6.75
N GLY A 71 8.61 -1.14 6.60
CA GLY A 71 8.15 0.14 6.05
C GLY A 71 8.42 0.28 4.55
N PHE A 72 7.44 0.79 3.80
CA PHE A 72 7.56 1.07 2.37
C PHE A 72 6.73 2.30 1.99
N PHE A 73 6.90 2.79 0.77
CA PHE A 73 6.08 3.86 0.22
C PHE A 73 5.71 3.62 -1.23
N ILE A 74 4.63 4.30 -1.63
CA ILE A 74 4.14 4.37 -3.00
C ILE A 74 4.03 5.84 -3.37
N VAL A 75 4.54 6.24 -4.53
CA VAL A 75 4.46 7.62 -5.02
C VAL A 75 4.23 7.64 -6.52
N LYS A 76 3.38 8.54 -7.00
CA LYS A 76 3.17 8.75 -8.43
C LYS A 76 4.19 9.75 -8.98
N GLY A 77 4.96 9.31 -9.97
CA GLY A 77 5.89 10.16 -10.70
C GLY A 77 5.19 11.11 -11.66
N SER A 78 5.91 12.15 -12.10
CA SER A 78 5.41 13.07 -13.13
C SER A 78 5.33 12.41 -14.51
N ASP A 79 5.95 11.24 -14.68
CA ASP A 79 5.81 10.35 -15.83
C ASP A 79 4.49 9.54 -15.81
N GLY A 80 3.66 9.73 -14.77
CA GLY A 80 2.38 9.05 -14.61
C GLY A 80 2.47 7.65 -13.99
N GLN A 81 3.67 7.15 -13.72
CA GLN A 81 3.90 5.82 -13.17
C GLN A 81 3.83 5.81 -11.64
N LEU A 82 3.49 4.66 -11.07
CA LEU A 82 3.57 4.44 -9.62
C LEU A 82 4.89 3.75 -9.27
N HIS A 83 5.66 4.38 -8.41
CA HIS A 83 6.94 3.88 -7.92
C HIS A 83 6.76 3.31 -6.52
N THR A 84 7.38 2.15 -6.28
CA THR A 84 7.32 1.41 -5.02
C THR A 84 8.73 1.10 -4.52
N ALA A 85 8.96 1.39 -3.24
CA ALA A 85 10.25 1.20 -2.60
C ALA A 85 10.11 1.03 -1.09
N PHE A 86 11.10 0.40 -0.46
CA PHE A 86 11.24 0.41 0.98
C PHE A 86 11.51 1.82 1.49
N ASP A 87 11.08 2.11 2.72
CA ASP A 87 11.47 3.34 3.42
C ASP A 87 12.90 3.25 3.99
N ALA A 88 13.83 2.76 3.18
CA ALA A 88 15.22 2.48 3.54
C ALA A 88 16.08 2.40 2.27
N CYS A 89 17.41 2.46 2.45
CA CYS A 89 18.38 2.22 1.39
C CYS A 89 19.48 1.27 1.84
N ASP A 90 20.26 0.78 0.89
CA ASP A 90 21.32 -0.20 1.14
C ASP A 90 22.48 0.35 1.97
N VAL A 91 22.63 1.67 2.08
CA VAL A 91 23.76 2.33 2.75
C VAL A 91 23.44 2.77 4.18
N CYS A 92 22.36 3.53 4.39
CA CYS A 92 22.08 4.20 5.66
C CYS A 92 20.92 3.57 6.44
N PHE A 93 20.39 2.40 6.05
CA PHE A 93 19.21 1.80 6.69
C PHE A 93 19.35 1.62 8.22
N LYS A 94 20.57 1.42 8.73
CA LYS A 94 20.83 1.24 10.17
C LYS A 94 20.37 2.43 11.01
N GLU A 95 20.31 3.62 10.43
CA GLU A 95 19.87 4.85 11.11
C GLU A 95 18.34 4.93 11.27
N LYS A 96 17.58 4.08 10.56
CA LYS A 96 16.10 3.98 10.65
C LYS A 96 15.35 5.30 10.43
N LYS A 97 15.96 6.27 9.74
CA LYS A 97 15.34 7.57 9.44
C LYS A 97 14.41 7.49 8.23
N GLY A 98 14.77 6.74 7.19
CA GLY A 98 13.96 6.60 5.97
C GLY A 98 13.91 7.86 5.11
N TYR A 99 12.86 8.01 4.32
CA TYR A 99 12.70 9.04 3.28
C TYR A 99 11.56 10.00 3.57
N GLU A 100 11.57 11.13 2.87
CA GLU A 100 10.44 12.05 2.73
C GLU A 100 10.39 12.58 1.30
N GLN A 101 9.20 12.94 0.83
CA GLN A 101 9.08 13.60 -0.46
C GLN A 101 9.50 15.07 -0.35
N ALA A 102 10.26 15.53 -1.33
CA ALA A 102 10.70 16.91 -1.48
C ALA A 102 10.49 17.32 -2.95
N GLY A 103 9.28 17.77 -3.28
CA GLY A 103 8.89 18.07 -4.65
C GLY A 103 8.82 16.81 -5.52
N ASP A 104 9.56 16.82 -6.64
CA ASP A 104 9.70 15.71 -7.58
C ASP A 104 10.79 14.69 -7.18
N GLN A 105 11.32 14.81 -5.96
CA GLN A 105 12.38 13.96 -5.43
C GLN A 105 11.98 13.29 -4.12
N MET A 106 12.59 12.15 -3.82
CA MET A 106 12.64 11.56 -2.49
C MET A 106 13.97 11.90 -1.82
N LYS A 107 13.91 12.48 -0.62
CA LYS A 107 15.08 12.86 0.17
C LYS A 107 15.30 11.87 1.31
N CYS A 108 16.52 11.35 1.44
CA CYS A 108 16.91 10.55 2.60
C CYS A 108 17.02 11.48 3.82
N LYS A 109 16.26 11.20 4.88
CA LYS A 109 16.28 12.01 6.13
C LYS A 109 17.56 11.82 6.95
N ASN A 110 18.43 10.88 6.57
CA ASN A 110 19.73 10.71 7.23
C ASN A 110 20.83 11.55 6.58
N CYS A 111 21.06 11.36 5.28
CA CYS A 111 22.20 11.97 4.57
C CYS A 111 21.81 13.13 3.65
N ASN A 112 20.53 13.51 3.59
CA ASN A 112 19.98 14.59 2.77
C ASN A 112 20.15 14.45 1.25
N GLN A 113 20.65 13.30 0.75
CA GLN A 113 20.65 13.03 -0.69
C GLN A 113 19.21 12.95 -1.22
N LYS A 114 19.02 13.44 -2.45
CA LYS A 114 17.74 13.51 -3.14
C LYS A 114 17.77 12.71 -4.43
N PHE A 115 16.70 11.99 -4.68
CA PHE A 115 16.57 11.08 -5.82
C PHE A 115 15.29 11.38 -6.57
N ALA A 116 15.37 11.60 -7.88
CA ALA A 116 14.19 11.88 -8.69
C ALA A 116 13.19 10.72 -8.58
N ILE A 117 11.91 11.02 -8.33
CA ILE A 117 10.86 10.02 -8.16
C ILE A 117 10.78 9.11 -9.39
N ASN A 118 10.83 9.68 -10.60
CA ASN A 118 10.75 8.95 -11.86
C ASN A 118 11.92 7.96 -12.08
N ARG A 119 12.96 8.02 -11.24
CA ARG A 119 14.09 7.08 -11.29
C ARG A 119 13.98 5.95 -10.26
N ILE A 120 12.99 5.97 -9.38
CA ILE A 120 12.80 4.93 -8.37
C ILE A 120 12.23 3.67 -9.03
N GLY A 121 12.91 2.55 -8.94
CA GLY A 121 12.42 1.29 -9.52
C GLY A 121 13.51 0.24 -9.62
N ALA A 122 13.28 -0.81 -10.41
CA ALA A 122 14.24 -1.90 -10.57
C ALA A 122 15.63 -1.40 -11.04
N ALA A 123 15.68 -0.38 -11.88
CA ALA A 123 16.93 0.22 -12.37
C ALA A 123 17.70 1.05 -11.33
N SER A 124 17.07 1.40 -10.19
CA SER A 124 17.72 2.11 -9.08
C SER A 124 18.14 1.20 -7.94
N GLY A 125 18.16 -0.12 -8.16
CA GLY A 125 18.55 -1.10 -7.15
C GLY A 125 19.98 -0.89 -6.65
N GLY A 126 20.16 -0.87 -5.33
CA GLY A 126 21.45 -0.73 -4.67
C GLY A 126 21.87 0.73 -4.39
N GLY A 127 22.73 0.89 -3.39
CA GLY A 127 23.31 2.19 -3.03
C GLY A 127 22.39 3.09 -2.20
N CYS A 128 22.48 4.40 -2.42
CA CYS A 128 21.83 5.40 -1.56
C CYS A 128 20.37 5.73 -1.97
N ASN A 129 19.91 5.24 -3.13
CA ASN A 129 18.51 5.36 -3.55
C ASN A 129 17.58 4.60 -2.59
N PRO A 130 16.28 4.95 -2.51
CA PRO A 130 15.30 4.06 -1.90
C PRO A 130 15.40 2.66 -2.52
N SER A 131 15.55 1.63 -1.68
CA SER A 131 15.70 0.26 -2.17
C SER A 131 14.40 -0.21 -2.82
N HIS A 132 14.49 -0.72 -4.04
CA HIS A 132 13.33 -1.11 -4.84
C HIS A 132 12.51 -2.20 -4.14
N LEU A 133 11.18 -2.05 -4.19
CA LEU A 133 10.21 -3.05 -3.76
C LEU A 133 9.39 -3.47 -4.98
N PRO A 134 9.45 -4.73 -5.42
CA PRO A 134 8.62 -5.21 -6.52
C PRO A 134 7.13 -5.05 -6.22
N ALA A 135 6.37 -4.61 -7.23
CA ALA A 135 4.92 -4.51 -7.18
C ALA A 135 4.29 -4.76 -8.55
N ARG A 136 3.10 -5.35 -8.57
CA ARG A 136 2.24 -5.41 -9.76
C ARG A 136 1.24 -4.28 -9.70
N VAL A 137 1.18 -3.46 -10.75
CA VAL A 137 0.23 -2.35 -10.87
C VAL A 137 -0.75 -2.66 -12.00
N ASP A 138 -2.05 -2.53 -11.73
CA ASP A 138 -3.10 -2.47 -12.75
C ASP A 138 -3.97 -1.22 -12.58
N ALA A 139 -5.07 -1.12 -13.32
CA ALA A 139 -5.95 0.04 -13.30
C ALA A 139 -6.59 0.32 -11.93
N LYS A 140 -6.71 -0.69 -11.06
CA LYS A 140 -7.39 -0.58 -9.76
C LYS A 140 -6.44 -0.65 -8.59
N ASN A 141 -5.39 -1.48 -8.68
CA ASN A 141 -4.61 -1.88 -7.51
C ASN A 141 -3.09 -1.88 -7.76
N VAL A 142 -2.36 -1.48 -6.71
CA VAL A 142 -0.96 -1.84 -6.49
C VAL A 142 -0.93 -3.08 -5.59
N THR A 143 -0.29 -4.14 -6.06
CA THR A 143 -0.23 -5.45 -5.40
C THR A 143 1.22 -5.77 -5.05
N ILE A 144 1.52 -6.02 -3.77
CA ILE A 144 2.87 -6.30 -3.26
C ILE A 144 2.84 -7.65 -2.53
N ASN A 145 3.74 -8.58 -2.86
CA ASN A 145 3.83 -9.84 -2.14
C ASN A 145 4.52 -9.62 -0.79
N VAL A 146 4.02 -10.28 0.26
CA VAL A 146 4.67 -10.27 1.57
C VAL A 146 6.06 -10.91 1.51
N ALA A 147 6.28 -11.88 0.60
CA ALA A 147 7.60 -12.46 0.39
C ALA A 147 8.65 -11.40 -0.05
N ASP A 148 8.26 -10.48 -0.93
CA ASP A 148 9.14 -9.39 -1.38
C ASP A 148 9.42 -8.40 -0.25
N LEU A 149 8.41 -8.09 0.58
CA LEU A 149 8.60 -7.28 1.79
C LEU A 149 9.58 -7.95 2.78
N LYS A 150 9.43 -9.26 2.99
CA LYS A 150 10.31 -10.07 3.87
C LYS A 150 11.75 -10.09 3.38
N ALA A 151 11.97 -10.15 2.07
CA ALA A 151 13.32 -10.09 1.50
C ALA A 151 14.04 -8.78 1.86
N GLY A 152 13.31 -7.66 2.01
CA GLY A 152 13.82 -6.38 2.52
C GLY A 152 13.91 -6.30 4.05
N GLY A 153 13.57 -7.35 4.78
CA GLY A 153 13.53 -7.36 6.25
C GLY A 153 14.86 -7.11 6.94
N ARG A 154 15.99 -7.11 6.22
CA ARG A 154 17.29 -6.67 6.73
C ARG A 154 17.40 -5.16 6.95
N PHE A 155 16.54 -4.38 6.28
CA PHE A 155 16.53 -2.92 6.42
C PHE A 155 15.92 -2.47 7.75
N PHE A 156 15.15 -3.34 8.41
CA PHE A 156 14.36 -3.07 9.62
C PHE A 156 14.81 -3.96 10.78
#